data_AF-A0A967GAP0-F1
#
_entry.id   AF-A0A967GAP0-F1
#
_cell.length_a   1.000
_cell.length_b   1.000
_cell.length_c   1.000
_cell.angle_alpha   90.00
_cell.angle_beta   90.00
_cell.angle_gamma   90.00
#
_symmetry.space_group_name_H-M   'P 1'
#
loop_
_entity.id
_entity.type
_entity.pdbx_description
1 polymer ?
#
loop_
_entity_poly.entity_id
_entity_poly.type
_entity_poly.pdbx_seq_one_letter_code
_entity_poly.pdbx_strand_id
1 'polypeptide(L)' 'VTGLPGVGSEELVVFPDGLLGMAVNLDVDRVGVILLGLGEGVTTGTEVRRTGR' A
#
# COMPACT_ATOMS: atom_id res chain seq x y z
N VAL A 1 -3.67 -4.69 -2.84
CA VAL A 1 -4.57 -3.78 -2.06
C VAL A 1 -5.76 -3.42 -2.92
N THR A 2 -6.95 -3.24 -2.35
CA THR A 2 -8.13 -2.71 -3.06
C THR A 2 -8.44 -1.31 -2.54
N GLY A 3 -8.91 -0.40 -3.41
CA GLY A 3 -9.20 0.99 -3.03
C GLY A 3 -8.01 1.93 -3.23
N LEU A 4 -7.78 2.86 -2.29
CA LEU A 4 -6.83 3.98 -2.39
C LEU A 4 -7.12 4.94 -3.56
N PRO A 5 -8.31 5.56 -3.62
CA PRO A 5 -8.66 6.46 -4.71
C PRO A 5 -7.65 7.61 -4.84
N GLY A 6 -7.14 7.77 -6.05
CA GLY A 6 -6.16 8.81 -6.42
C GLY A 6 -4.72 8.50 -6.06
N VAL A 7 -4.37 7.27 -5.63
CA VAL A 7 -2.98 6.84 -5.38
C VAL A 7 -2.13 6.98 -6.63
N GLY A 8 -0.96 7.59 -6.48
CA GLY A 8 0.03 7.73 -7.53
C GLY A 8 0.86 6.47 -7.71
N SER A 9 1.43 6.31 -8.90
CA SER A 9 2.49 5.32 -9.11
C SER A 9 3.71 5.75 -8.31
N GLU A 10 4.40 4.79 -7.69
CA GLU A 10 5.57 5.03 -6.82
C GLU A 10 5.25 5.82 -5.55
N GLU A 11 3.96 6.08 -5.25
CA GLU A 11 3.55 6.75 -4.01
C GLU A 11 3.83 5.86 -2.80
N LEU A 12 4.29 6.48 -1.71
CA LEU A 12 4.41 5.79 -0.44
C LEU A 12 3.05 5.56 0.21
N VAL A 13 2.83 4.32 0.65
CA VAL A 13 1.69 3.90 1.47
C VAL A 13 2.19 3.42 2.83
N VAL A 14 1.32 3.48 3.83
CA VAL A 14 1.62 3.05 5.19
C VAL A 14 0.61 1.99 5.65
N PHE A 15 1.15 0.90 6.14
CA PHE A 15 0.45 -0.20 6.81
C PHE A 15 0.42 0.06 8.33
N PRO A 16 -0.28 -0.78 9.12
CA PRO A 16 -0.22 -0.69 10.58
C PRO A 16 1.21 -0.78 11.09
N ASP A 17 1.42 -0.27 12.31
CA ASP A 17 2.72 -0.20 12.98
C ASP A 17 3.80 0.64 12.23
N GLY A 18 3.38 1.39 11.21
CA GLY A 18 4.26 2.28 10.44
C GLY A 18 5.06 1.59 9.34
N LEU A 19 4.78 0.32 9.04
CA LEU A 19 5.42 -0.38 7.92
C LEU A 19 5.10 0.34 6.61
N LEU A 20 6.13 0.71 5.86
CA LEU A 20 5.99 1.41 4.59
C LEU A 20 5.90 0.42 3.42
N GLY A 21 5.16 0.83 2.40
CA GLY A 21 5.17 0.20 1.10
C GLY A 21 5.20 1.23 -0.01
N MET A 22 5.55 0.79 -1.21
CA MET A 22 5.51 1.60 -2.42
C MET A 22 4.41 1.06 -3.34
N ALA A 23 3.48 1.93 -3.75
CA ALA A 23 2.43 1.59 -4.69
C ALA A 23 3.03 1.35 -6.07
N VAL A 24 2.80 0.17 -6.62
CA VAL A 24 3.25 -0.25 -7.95
C VAL A 24 2.11 -0.93 -8.68
N ASN A 25 2.12 -0.92 -10.01
CA ASN A 25 1.10 -1.59 -10.83
C ASN A 25 -0.35 -1.22 -10.40
N LEU A 26 -0.80 -0.05 -10.85
CA LEU A 26 -2.12 0.48 -10.59
C LEU A 26 -3.12 -0.05 -11.61
N ASP A 27 -3.99 -0.95 -11.17
CA ASP A 27 -5.14 -1.44 -11.94
C ASP A 27 -6.43 -0.81 -11.38
N VAL A 28 -7.51 -0.86 -12.18
CA VAL A 28 -8.82 -0.26 -11.81
C VAL A 28 -9.33 -0.77 -10.45
N ASP A 29 -9.12 -2.06 -10.16
CA ASP A 29 -9.64 -2.70 -8.95
C ASP A 29 -8.56 -3.01 -7.91
N ARG A 30 -7.28 -2.91 -8.29
CA ARG A 30 -6.16 -3.39 -7.46
C ARG A 30 -4.94 -2.51 -7.59
N VAL A 31 -4.26 -2.37 -6.46
CA VAL A 31 -2.97 -1.71 -6.36
C VAL A 31 -1.95 -2.74 -5.87
N GLY A 32 -0.92 -2.98 -6.66
CA GLY A 32 0.27 -3.71 -6.22
C GLY A 32 1.05 -2.87 -5.21
N VAL A 33 1.68 -3.52 -4.23
CA VAL A 33 2.51 -2.81 -3.25
C VAL A 33 3.75 -3.63 -2.97
N ILE A 34 4.92 -3.01 -3.07
CA ILE A 34 6.18 -3.59 -2.60
C ILE A 34 6.37 -3.14 -1.15
N LEU A 35 6.58 -4.08 -0.23
CA LEU A 35 6.84 -3.76 1.18
C LEU A 35 8.29 -3.34 1.37
N LEU A 36 8.51 -2.25 2.13
CA LEU A 36 9.82 -1.70 2.46
C LEU A 36 10.27 -2.17 3.85
N GLY A 37 10.11 -3.46 4.13
CA GLY A 37 10.38 -4.07 5.43
C GLY A 37 9.83 -5.48 5.54
N LEU A 38 9.84 -6.03 6.76
CA LEU A 38 9.25 -7.34 7.04
C LEU A 38 7.72 -7.24 7.01
N GLY A 39 7.08 -8.10 6.23
CA GLY A 39 5.62 -8.19 6.12
C GLY A 39 4.96 -9.05 7.19
N GLU A 40 5.65 -9.31 8.31
CA GLU A 40 5.09 -10.09 9.42
C GLU A 40 3.88 -9.34 10.00
N GLY A 41 2.69 -9.96 9.93
CA GLY A 41 1.43 -9.35 10.37
C GLY A 41 0.60 -8.70 9.26
N VAL A 42 1.11 -8.55 8.04
CA VAL A 42 0.30 -8.12 6.89
C VAL A 42 -0.55 -9.30 6.41
N THR A 43 -1.87 -9.15 6.52
CA THR A 43 -2.84 -10.20 6.15
C THR A 43 -4.01 -9.60 5.37
N THR A 44 -4.93 -10.45 4.90
CA THR A 44 -6.16 -9.98 4.27
C THR A 44 -6.99 -9.16 5.27
N GLY A 45 -7.43 -7.98 4.84
CA GLY A 45 -8.18 -7.06 5.70
C GLY A 45 -7.30 -6.06 6.46
N THR A 46 -5.97 -6.19 6.43
CA THR A 46 -5.06 -5.16 6.94
C THR A 46 -5.34 -3.83 6.23
N GLU A 47 -5.70 -2.81 7.01
CA GLU A 47 -5.94 -1.45 6.49
C GLU A 47 -4.63 -0.84 6.00
N VAL A 48 -4.68 -0.11 4.89
CA VAL A 48 -3.54 0.60 4.33
C VAL A 48 -3.97 2.00 3.95
N ARG A 49 -3.08 2.97 4.19
CA ARG A 49 -3.35 4.38 3.96
C ARG A 49 -2.32 4.97 3.03
N ARG A 50 -2.79 5.85 2.15
CA ARG A 50 -1.91 6.67 1.32
C ARG A 50 -1.21 7.71 2.17
N THR A 51 0.04 8.00 1.83
CA THR A 51 0.78 9.09 2.47
C THR A 51 0.74 10.38 1.66
N GLY A 52 0.35 10.33 0.38
CA GLY A 52 0.32 11.49 -0.51
C GLY A 52 1.71 12.00 -0.89
N ARG A 53 2.74 11.16 -0.77
CA ARG A 53 4.15 11.44 -1.07
C ARG A 53 4.62 10.64 -2.26
#